data_AF-A0AAD1YDL6-F1
#
_entry.id   AF-A0AAD1YDL6-F1
#
_cell.length_a   1.000
_cell.length_b   1.000
_cell.length_c   1.000
_cell.angle_alpha   90.00
_cell.angle_beta   90.00
_cell.angle_gamma   90.00
#
_symmetry.space_group_name_H-M   'P 1'
#
loop_
_entity.id
_entity.type
_entity.pdbx_description
1 polymer ?
#
loop_
_entity_poly.entity_id
_entity_poly.type
_entity_poly.pdbx_seq_one_letter_code
_entity_poly.pdbx_strand_id
1 'polypeptide(L)'
;MKSMINLIENKLKLKVNKDKSAVDSVSKRKFLGFSFYFSKSGAEIRIHEKSIKRFKEKIKFYTNRNKGISMEYRLIKLNQIMRGWINYYEIANASGKLVELDKWIRRRLRACIWKQWKKISTRHRNLVKLGINKYKAWEYANTRKGYWRISKSPILSKSLNNKYLESLGFVSLTQIYQMIH
;
A
#
# COMPACT_ATOMS: atom_id res chain seq x y z
N MET A 1 6.19 -34.34 -16.10
CA MET A 1 5.80 -34.32 -14.67
C MET A 1 5.67 -35.72 -14.05
N LYS A 2 5.11 -36.73 -14.76
CA LYS A 2 4.87 -38.08 -14.21
C LYS A 2 6.09 -38.76 -13.58
N SER A 3 7.28 -38.65 -14.20
CA SER A 3 8.53 -39.23 -13.66
C SER A 3 8.93 -38.64 -12.30
N MET A 4 8.88 -37.31 -12.14
CA MET A 4 9.23 -36.66 -10.88
C MET A 4 8.19 -36.93 -9.77
N ILE A 5 6.89 -36.98 -10.12
CA ILE A 5 5.83 -37.35 -9.17
C ILE A 5 6.06 -38.78 -8.66
N ASN A 6 6.37 -39.71 -9.56
CA ASN A 6 6.63 -41.10 -9.22
C ASN A 6 7.81 -41.23 -8.24
N LEU A 7 8.91 -40.50 -8.47
CA LEU A 7 10.05 -40.48 -7.55
C LEU A 7 9.68 -39.95 -6.16
N ILE A 8 8.94 -38.83 -6.10
CA ILE A 8 8.53 -38.21 -4.83
C ILE A 8 7.56 -39.10 -4.05
N GLU A 9 6.55 -39.65 -4.73
CA GLU A 9 5.50 -40.45 -4.08
C GLU A 9 6.00 -41.85 -3.71
N ASN A 10 6.77 -42.51 -4.58
CA ASN A 10 7.15 -43.91 -4.37
C ASN A 10 8.50 -44.11 -3.68
N LYS A 11 9.52 -43.28 -3.96
CA LYS A 11 10.84 -43.40 -3.32
C LYS A 11 10.93 -42.58 -2.04
N LEU A 12 10.50 -41.31 -2.07
CA LEU A 12 10.58 -40.40 -0.92
C LEU A 12 9.35 -40.48 0.01
N LYS A 13 8.29 -41.18 -0.39
CA LYS A 13 7.04 -41.36 0.37
C LYS A 13 6.36 -40.05 0.78
N LEU A 14 6.42 -39.02 -0.08
CA LEU A 14 5.74 -37.73 0.11
C LEU A 14 4.57 -37.58 -0.87
N LYS A 15 3.47 -36.95 -0.45
CA LYS A 15 2.29 -36.71 -1.30
C LYS A 15 2.38 -35.38 -2.05
N VAL A 16 2.23 -35.41 -3.38
CA VAL A 16 2.20 -34.17 -4.19
C VAL A 16 0.82 -33.50 -4.09
N ASN A 17 0.80 -32.21 -3.76
CA ASN A 17 -0.42 -31.42 -3.76
C ASN A 17 -0.80 -31.00 -5.19
N LYS A 18 -1.78 -31.70 -5.78
CA LYS A 18 -2.23 -31.49 -7.18
C LYS A 18 -2.94 -30.14 -7.39
N ASP A 19 -3.53 -29.55 -6.36
CA ASP A 19 -4.18 -28.23 -6.46
C ASP A 19 -3.14 -27.10 -6.58
N LYS A 20 -1.97 -27.30 -5.95
CA LYS A 20 -0.86 -26.35 -5.97
C LYS A 20 0.11 -26.61 -7.11
N SER A 21 0.27 -27.85 -7.57
CA SER A 21 1.21 -28.23 -8.64
C SER A 21 0.55 -28.19 -10.02
N ALA A 22 1.15 -27.47 -10.97
CA ALA A 22 0.61 -27.36 -12.33
C ALA A 22 1.72 -27.15 -13.37
N VAL A 23 1.53 -27.68 -14.59
CA VAL A 23 2.24 -27.18 -15.78
C VAL A 23 1.39 -26.05 -16.34
N ASP A 24 1.86 -24.82 -16.23
CA ASP A 24 1.18 -23.64 -16.76
C ASP A 24 2.24 -22.55 -17.05
N SER A 25 1.83 -21.51 -17.77
CA SER A 25 2.68 -20.36 -18.06
C SER A 25 3.16 -19.68 -16.79
N VAL A 26 4.46 -19.35 -16.75
CA VAL A 26 5.11 -18.70 -15.60
C VAL A 26 4.42 -17.38 -15.22
N SER A 27 3.84 -16.69 -16.21
CA SER A 27 3.12 -15.42 -16.02
C SER A 27 1.80 -15.55 -15.25
N LYS A 28 1.18 -16.74 -15.26
CA LYS A 28 -0.08 -17.04 -14.57
C LYS A 28 0.13 -17.60 -13.16
N ARG A 29 1.38 -17.94 -12.82
CA ARG A 29 1.73 -18.69 -11.62
C ARG A 29 2.47 -17.82 -10.63
N LYS A 30 2.31 -18.18 -9.35
CA LYS A 30 3.00 -17.56 -8.23
C LYS A 30 4.18 -18.43 -7.81
N PHE A 31 5.35 -17.84 -7.68
CA PHE A 31 6.52 -18.48 -7.07
C PHE A 31 7.11 -17.57 -5.99
N LEU A 32 7.18 -18.04 -4.74
CA LEU A 32 7.73 -17.31 -3.59
C LEU A 32 7.24 -15.85 -3.36
N GLY A 33 6.09 -15.48 -3.91
CA GLY A 33 5.59 -14.10 -3.80
C GLY A 33 5.65 -13.31 -5.11
N PHE A 34 6.38 -13.82 -6.08
CA PHE A 34 6.63 -13.24 -7.38
C PHE A 34 5.82 -13.95 -8.48
N SER A 35 5.80 -13.33 -9.64
CA SER A 35 5.33 -13.86 -10.91
C SER A 35 6.19 -13.23 -12.01
N PHE A 36 5.99 -13.67 -13.24
CA PHE A 36 6.78 -13.19 -14.37
C PHE A 36 5.89 -12.49 -15.38
N TYR A 37 6.49 -11.72 -16.27
CA TYR A 37 5.89 -11.25 -17.50
C TYR A 37 6.95 -11.22 -18.59
N PHE A 38 6.54 -11.28 -19.85
CA PHE A 38 7.44 -11.24 -20.98
C PHE A 38 7.40 -9.84 -21.59
N SER A 39 8.56 -9.22 -21.70
CA SER A 39 8.80 -7.97 -22.40
C SER A 39 9.71 -8.22 -23.61
N LYS A 40 10.02 -7.17 -24.38
CA LYS A 40 10.95 -7.27 -25.53
C LYS A 40 12.37 -7.70 -25.09
N SER A 41 12.75 -7.41 -23.86
CA SER A 41 14.03 -7.77 -23.22
C SER A 41 14.03 -9.17 -22.60
N GLY A 42 12.92 -9.91 -22.63
CA GLY A 42 12.82 -11.27 -22.10
C GLY A 42 11.87 -11.39 -20.91
N ALA A 43 12.14 -12.34 -20.01
CA ALA A 43 11.30 -12.60 -18.84
C ALA A 43 11.68 -11.65 -17.69
N GLU A 44 10.76 -10.78 -17.29
CA GLU A 44 10.92 -9.86 -16.17
C GLU A 44 10.13 -10.30 -14.94
N ILE A 45 10.64 -9.94 -13.76
CA ILE A 45 10.06 -10.32 -12.47
C ILE A 45 9.08 -9.24 -12.02
N ARG A 46 7.87 -9.66 -11.63
CA ARG A 46 6.86 -8.80 -11.00
C ARG A 46 6.38 -9.37 -9.68
N ILE A 47 5.84 -8.50 -8.83
CA ILE A 47 5.19 -8.92 -7.58
C ILE A 47 3.83 -9.56 -7.90
N HIS A 48 3.58 -10.76 -7.41
CA HIS A 48 2.31 -11.44 -7.64
C HIS A 48 1.15 -10.73 -6.92
N GLU A 49 -0.03 -10.70 -7.53
CA GLU A 49 -1.21 -9.96 -7.04
C GLU A 49 -1.65 -10.38 -5.64
N LYS A 50 -1.62 -11.69 -5.32
CA LYS A 50 -1.86 -12.19 -3.95
C LYS A 50 -0.94 -11.55 -2.91
N SER A 51 0.32 -11.28 -3.24
CA SER A 51 1.28 -10.63 -2.32
C SER A 51 0.93 -9.16 -2.13
N ILE A 52 0.56 -8.46 -3.21
CA ILE A 52 0.08 -7.07 -3.16
C ILE A 52 -1.22 -6.97 -2.35
N LYS A 53 -2.14 -7.92 -2.51
CA LYS A 53 -3.40 -7.98 -1.75
C LYS A 53 -3.12 -8.11 -0.24
N ARG A 54 -2.26 -9.05 0.15
CA ARG A 54 -1.84 -9.24 1.55
C ARG A 54 -1.17 -7.98 2.12
N PHE A 55 -0.32 -7.32 1.34
CA PHE A 55 0.28 -6.05 1.72
C PHE A 55 -0.79 -4.97 1.97
N LYS A 56 -1.72 -4.79 1.03
CA LYS A 56 -2.84 -3.85 1.17
C LYS A 56 -3.69 -4.16 2.41
N GLU A 57 -3.95 -5.43 2.72
CA GLU A 57 -4.69 -5.83 3.92
C GLU A 57 -3.94 -5.42 5.20
N LYS A 58 -2.63 -5.67 5.27
CA LYS A 58 -1.79 -5.26 6.41
C LYS A 58 -1.78 -3.74 6.59
N ILE A 59 -1.63 -2.98 5.51
CA ILE A 59 -1.74 -1.52 5.52
C ILE A 59 -3.14 -1.09 5.98
N LYS A 60 -4.20 -1.72 5.47
CA LYS A 60 -5.61 -1.40 5.79
C LYS A 60 -5.89 -1.58 7.28
N PHE A 61 -5.32 -2.60 7.90
CA PHE A 61 -5.40 -2.84 9.34
C PHE A 61 -4.83 -1.67 10.15
N TYR A 62 -3.60 -1.23 9.84
CA TYR A 62 -2.98 -0.10 10.54
C TYR A 62 -3.59 1.24 10.17
N THR A 63 -4.13 1.41 8.97
CA THR A 63 -4.83 2.63 8.53
C THR A 63 -6.35 2.54 8.72
N ASN A 64 -6.83 1.67 9.60
CA ASN A 64 -8.23 1.65 9.98
C ASN A 64 -8.53 2.90 10.83
N ARG A 65 -9.30 3.83 10.28
CA ARG A 65 -9.69 5.09 10.93
C ARG A 65 -10.49 4.92 12.22
N ASN A 66 -11.10 3.75 12.45
CA ASN A 66 -11.83 3.45 13.68
C ASN A 66 -10.92 2.88 14.78
N LYS A 67 -9.65 2.60 14.46
CA LYS A 67 -8.68 2.11 15.43
C LYS A 67 -8.16 3.27 16.28
N GLY A 68 -8.33 3.18 17.59
CA GLY A 68 -7.90 4.18 18.59
C GLY A 68 -6.39 4.18 18.84
N ILE A 69 -5.59 4.31 17.77
CA ILE A 69 -4.13 4.45 17.87
C ILE A 69 -3.70 5.82 17.35
N SER A 70 -2.63 6.37 17.93
CA SER A 70 -2.06 7.67 17.54
C SER A 70 -1.60 7.67 16.08
N MET A 71 -1.52 8.86 15.48
CA MET A 71 -1.01 9.01 14.11
C MET A 71 0.47 8.63 14.02
N GLU A 72 1.25 9.02 15.01
CA GLU A 72 2.68 8.69 15.13
C GLU A 72 2.92 7.17 15.12
N TYR A 73 2.25 6.43 16.02
CA TYR A 73 2.37 4.97 16.06
C TYR A 73 1.94 4.32 14.74
N ARG A 74 0.93 4.90 14.08
CA ARG A 74 0.48 4.45 12.76
C ARG A 74 1.57 4.60 11.71
N LEU A 75 2.26 5.74 11.69
CA LEU A 75 3.35 6.02 10.76
C LEU A 75 4.56 5.12 11.03
N ILE A 76 4.95 4.93 12.29
CA ILE A 76 6.03 4.00 12.68
C ILE A 76 5.76 2.60 12.14
N LYS A 77 4.55 2.06 12.38
CA LYS A 77 4.18 0.72 11.91
C LYS A 77 4.09 0.63 10.39
N LEU A 78 3.59 1.66 9.73
CA LEU A 78 3.55 1.69 8.26
C LEU A 78 4.97 1.67 7.67
N ASN A 79 5.86 2.54 8.15
CA ASN A 79 7.25 2.60 7.68
C ASN A 79 7.99 1.28 7.89
N GLN A 80 7.82 0.62 9.05
CA GLN A 80 8.40 -0.70 9.32
C GLN A 80 7.92 -1.75 8.32
N ILE A 81 6.61 -1.79 8.05
CA ILE A 81 6.01 -2.73 7.09
C ILE A 81 6.49 -2.44 5.67
N MET A 82 6.53 -1.17 5.29
CA MET A 82 6.91 -0.74 3.94
C MET A 82 8.37 -1.05 3.66
N ARG A 83 9.28 -0.74 4.59
CA ARG A 83 10.71 -1.08 4.48
C ARG A 83 10.94 -2.57 4.31
N GLY A 84 10.45 -3.40 5.22
CA GLY A 84 10.63 -4.85 5.13
C GLY A 84 9.99 -5.46 3.87
N TRP A 85 8.87 -4.89 3.41
CA TRP A 85 8.22 -5.35 2.18
C TRP A 85 9.02 -4.98 0.93
N ILE A 86 9.57 -3.76 0.85
CA ILE A 86 10.41 -3.36 -0.28
C ILE A 86 11.69 -4.19 -0.32
N ASN A 87 12.41 -4.35 0.80
CA ASN A 87 13.64 -5.14 0.85
C ASN A 87 13.43 -6.57 0.33
N TYR A 88 12.28 -7.20 0.63
CA TYR A 88 11.99 -8.54 0.10
C TYR A 88 11.67 -8.54 -1.40
N TYR A 89 10.98 -7.51 -1.90
CA TYR A 89 10.50 -7.43 -3.28
C TYR A 89 11.40 -6.58 -4.20
N GLU A 90 12.59 -6.19 -3.75
CA GLU A 90 13.51 -5.29 -4.46
C GLU A 90 13.91 -5.80 -5.85
N ILE A 91 14.00 -7.14 -6.00
CA ILE A 91 14.36 -7.82 -7.25
C ILE A 91 13.29 -7.63 -8.34
N ALA A 92 12.04 -7.32 -7.97
CA ALA A 92 10.95 -7.16 -8.92
C ALA A 92 10.91 -5.75 -9.52
N ASN A 93 10.67 -5.67 -10.83
CA ASN A 93 10.34 -4.40 -11.48
C ASN A 93 8.94 -3.95 -11.02
N ALA A 94 8.91 -3.05 -10.04
CA ALA A 94 7.69 -2.66 -9.34
C ALA A 94 7.40 -1.15 -9.33
N SER A 95 8.26 -0.32 -9.95
CA SER A 95 8.20 1.15 -9.87
C SER A 95 6.80 1.73 -10.04
N GLY A 96 6.12 1.40 -11.15
CA GLY A 96 4.75 1.85 -11.41
C GLY A 96 3.74 1.40 -10.36
N LYS A 97 3.86 0.16 -9.87
CA LYS A 97 2.98 -0.39 -8.84
C LYS A 97 3.21 0.27 -7.48
N LEU A 98 4.46 0.63 -7.15
CA LEU A 98 4.81 1.34 -5.92
C LEU A 98 4.19 2.74 -5.89
N VAL A 99 4.23 3.47 -7.00
CA VAL A 99 3.58 4.79 -7.13
C VAL A 99 2.07 4.70 -6.86
N GLU A 100 1.40 3.69 -7.41
CA GLU A 100 -0.03 3.45 -7.16
C GLU A 100 -0.32 3.15 -5.69
N LEU A 101 0.49 2.28 -5.07
CA LEU A 101 0.38 1.93 -3.66
C LEU A 101 0.58 3.15 -2.77
N ASP A 102 1.58 3.99 -3.06
CA ASP A 102 1.86 5.20 -2.31
C ASP A 102 0.70 6.21 -2.38
N LYS A 103 0.14 6.44 -3.58
CA LYS A 103 -1.06 7.26 -3.75
C LYS A 103 -2.21 6.75 -2.89
N TRP A 104 -2.40 5.42 -2.86
CA TRP A 104 -3.44 4.78 -2.06
C TRP A 104 -3.18 4.90 -0.55
N ILE A 105 -1.94 4.67 -0.07
CA ILE A 105 -1.54 4.80 1.34
C ILE A 105 -1.75 6.24 1.82
N ARG A 106 -1.23 7.24 1.10
CA ARG A 106 -1.39 8.66 1.44
C ARG A 106 -2.86 9.07 1.54
N ARG A 107 -3.72 8.59 0.63
CA ARG A 107 -5.16 8.83 0.71
C ARG A 107 -5.78 8.23 1.98
N ARG A 108 -5.33 7.05 2.41
CA ARG A 108 -5.81 6.43 3.66
C ARG A 108 -5.36 7.21 4.89
N LEU A 109 -4.13 7.72 4.91
CA LEU A 109 -3.64 8.60 5.97
C LEU A 109 -4.48 9.89 6.05
N ARG A 110 -4.76 10.55 4.93
CA ARG A 110 -5.66 11.72 4.88
C ARG A 110 -7.04 11.41 5.48
N ALA A 111 -7.60 10.24 5.17
CA ALA A 111 -8.88 9.81 5.74
C ALA A 111 -8.81 9.61 7.26
N CYS A 112 -7.67 9.13 7.80
CA CYS A 112 -7.45 8.98 9.24
C CYS A 112 -7.32 10.35 9.92
N ILE A 113 -6.52 11.26 9.36
CA ILE A 113 -6.36 12.64 9.87
C ILE A 113 -7.71 13.37 9.89
N TRP A 114 -8.47 13.29 8.79
CA TRP A 114 -9.79 13.93 8.72
C TRP A 114 -10.79 13.37 9.74
N LYS A 115 -10.70 12.06 10.03
CA LYS A 115 -11.50 11.42 11.08
C LYS A 115 -11.08 11.89 12.48
N GLN A 116 -9.77 12.04 12.71
CA GLN A 116 -9.22 12.51 13.98
C GLN A 116 -9.67 13.93 14.32
N TRP A 117 -9.76 14.83 13.33
CA TRP A 117 -10.26 16.19 13.56
C TRP A 117 -11.72 16.21 14.05
N LYS A 118 -12.55 15.24 13.62
CA LYS A 118 -13.94 14.95 14.02
C LYS A 118 -14.91 16.14 14.00
N LYS A 119 -14.70 17.15 14.85
CA LYS A 119 -15.50 18.37 15.02
C LYS A 119 -15.26 19.34 13.86
N ILE A 120 -16.31 20.07 13.47
CA ILE A 120 -16.27 21.09 12.40
C ILE A 120 -15.25 22.20 12.75
N SER A 121 -15.30 22.71 13.98
CA SER A 121 -14.38 23.75 14.45
C SER A 121 -12.91 23.33 14.36
N THR A 122 -12.59 22.09 14.73
CA THR A 122 -11.24 21.53 14.60
C THR A 122 -10.81 21.36 13.15
N ARG A 123 -11.71 20.89 12.27
CA ARG A 123 -11.42 20.79 10.82
C ARG A 123 -11.13 22.16 10.22
N HIS A 124 -11.97 23.16 10.52
CA HIS A 124 -11.79 24.52 10.04
C HIS A 124 -10.45 25.10 10.51
N ARG A 125 -10.18 25.05 11.82
CA ARG A 125 -8.93 25.55 12.42
C ARG A 125 -7.70 24.91 11.77
N ASN A 126 -7.69 23.59 11.59
CA ASN A 126 -6.55 22.89 11.00
C ASN A 126 -6.40 23.19 9.51
N LEU A 127 -7.49 23.32 8.75
CA LEU A 127 -7.42 23.73 7.35
C LEU A 127 -6.84 25.14 7.20
N VAL A 128 -7.28 26.09 8.03
CA VAL A 128 -6.75 27.47 8.04
C VAL A 128 -5.27 27.48 8.44
N LYS A 129 -4.89 26.71 9.47
CA LYS A 129 -3.48 26.54 9.88
C LYS A 129 -2.61 25.99 8.75
N LEU A 130 -3.17 25.16 7.87
CA LEU A 130 -2.50 24.59 6.69
C LEU A 130 -2.60 25.50 5.45
N GLY A 131 -2.94 26.78 5.61
CA GLY A 131 -2.91 27.78 4.54
C GLY A 131 -4.14 27.79 3.63
N ILE A 132 -5.25 27.16 4.03
CA ILE A 132 -6.51 27.26 3.29
C ILE A 132 -7.25 28.54 3.68
N ASN A 133 -7.73 29.30 2.69
CA ASN A 133 -8.57 30.48 2.93
C ASN A 133 -9.76 30.16 3.85
N LYS A 134 -10.06 31.08 4.78
CA LYS A 134 -11.08 30.89 5.85
C LYS A 134 -12.45 30.46 5.32
N TYR A 135 -12.91 31.04 4.21
CA TYR A 135 -14.22 30.72 3.62
C TYR A 135 -14.24 29.31 3.03
N LYS A 136 -13.26 28.96 2.19
CA LYS A 136 -13.07 27.60 1.65
C LYS A 136 -12.91 26.57 2.76
N ALA A 137 -12.15 26.89 3.81
CA ALA A 137 -11.97 26.00 4.95
C ALA A 137 -13.31 25.69 5.63
N TRP A 138 -14.21 26.68 5.75
CA TRP A 138 -15.52 26.53 6.38
C TRP A 138 -16.47 25.66 5.55
N GLU A 139 -16.50 25.90 4.24
CA GLU A 139 -17.25 25.10 3.25
C GLU A 139 -16.90 23.61 3.38
N TYR A 140 -15.60 23.28 3.39
CA TYR A 140 -15.14 21.90 3.45
C TYR A 140 -15.21 21.28 4.84
N ALA A 141 -15.07 22.06 5.92
CA ALA A 141 -15.22 21.57 7.29
C ALA A 141 -16.64 21.02 7.54
N ASN A 142 -17.65 21.67 6.96
CA ASN A 142 -19.08 21.33 7.04
C ASN A 142 -19.56 20.32 5.99
N THR A 143 -18.65 19.70 5.23
CA THR A 143 -19.04 18.79 4.16
C THR A 143 -19.83 17.57 4.68
N ARG A 144 -20.91 17.21 3.98
CA ARG A 144 -21.66 15.95 4.19
C ARG A 144 -21.01 14.73 3.52
N LYS A 145 -19.89 14.92 2.81
CA LYS A 145 -19.18 13.83 2.11
C LYS A 145 -18.52 12.88 3.10
N GLY A 146 -18.63 11.58 2.87
CA GLY A 146 -17.99 10.56 3.71
C GLY A 146 -16.46 10.62 3.70
N TYR A 147 -15.83 10.08 4.76
CA TYR A 147 -14.36 10.15 5.00
C TYR A 147 -13.50 9.69 3.80
N TRP A 148 -13.91 8.63 3.11
CA TRP A 148 -13.17 8.15 1.93
C TRP A 148 -13.35 9.05 0.71
N ARG A 149 -14.53 9.66 0.52
CA ARG A 149 -14.80 10.59 -0.59
C ARG A 149 -13.99 11.87 -0.42
N ILE A 150 -14.02 12.46 0.78
CA ILE A 150 -13.31 13.71 1.07
C ILE A 150 -11.78 13.55 1.02
N SER A 151 -11.24 12.38 1.35
CA SER A 151 -9.78 12.10 1.27
C SER A 151 -9.16 12.25 -0.14
N LYS A 152 -9.98 12.22 -1.20
CA LYS A 152 -9.56 12.44 -2.61
C LYS A 152 -9.89 13.86 -3.09
N SER A 153 -10.40 14.74 -2.24
CA SER A 153 -10.77 16.10 -2.65
C SER A 153 -9.54 16.97 -2.92
N PRO A 154 -9.65 17.99 -3.78
CA PRO A 154 -8.59 18.96 -3.99
C PRO A 154 -8.16 19.66 -2.70
N ILE A 155 -9.12 19.95 -1.79
CA ILE A 155 -8.80 20.62 -0.52
C ILE A 155 -7.84 19.80 0.33
N LEU A 156 -8.08 18.49 0.49
CA LEU A 156 -7.22 17.64 1.31
C LEU A 156 -5.93 17.25 0.60
N SER A 157 -5.93 17.18 -0.73
CA SER A 157 -4.70 17.01 -1.49
C SER A 157 -3.80 18.25 -1.39
N LYS A 158 -4.38 19.46 -1.30
CA LYS A 158 -3.65 20.72 -1.14
C LYS A 158 -3.16 20.94 0.28
N SER A 159 -4.02 20.73 1.29
CA SER A 159 -3.67 20.96 2.70
C SER A 159 -2.84 19.83 3.31
N LEU A 160 -3.22 18.57 3.05
CA LEU A 160 -2.49 17.37 3.49
C LEU A 160 -1.67 16.81 2.30
N ASN A 161 -0.81 17.66 1.75
CA ASN A 161 0.04 17.32 0.61
C ASN A 161 1.13 16.29 0.99
N ASN A 162 1.93 15.85 0.02
CA ASN A 162 2.95 14.82 0.27
C ASN A 162 4.01 15.31 1.26
N LYS A 163 4.50 16.54 1.10
CA LYS A 163 5.48 17.18 2.00
C LYS A 163 4.98 17.23 3.45
N TYR A 164 3.70 17.53 3.65
CA TYR A 164 3.09 17.52 4.98
C TYR A 164 3.10 16.12 5.60
N LEU A 165 2.74 15.08 4.83
CA LEU A 165 2.79 13.71 5.33
C LEU A 165 4.23 13.27 5.64
N GLU A 166 5.19 13.66 4.80
CA GLU A 166 6.62 13.44 5.02
C GLU A 166 7.12 14.15 6.29
N SER A 167 6.68 15.39 6.55
CA SER A 167 7.01 16.11 7.79
C SER A 167 6.42 15.47 9.06
N LEU A 168 5.36 14.65 8.92
CA LEU A 168 4.84 13.83 10.02
C LEU A 168 5.66 12.54 10.22
N GLY A 169 6.62 12.26 9.34
CA GLY A 169 7.45 11.06 9.37
C GLY A 169 6.98 9.94 8.43
N PHE A 170 6.07 10.19 7.48
CA PHE A 170 5.72 9.19 6.46
C PHE A 170 6.83 9.06 5.42
N VAL A 171 7.35 7.84 5.20
CA VAL A 171 8.34 7.56 4.15
C VAL A 171 7.67 6.83 3.00
N SER A 172 7.82 7.33 1.77
CA SER A 172 7.17 6.74 0.59
C SER A 172 7.84 5.42 0.13
N LEU A 173 7.05 4.48 -0.41
CA LEU A 173 7.58 3.23 -0.99
C LEU A 173 8.56 3.50 -2.12
N THR A 174 8.25 4.48 -2.97
CA THR A 174 9.13 4.85 -4.09
C THR A 174 10.49 5.33 -3.62
N GLN A 175 10.53 6.12 -2.54
CA GLN A 175 11.77 6.65 -1.99
C GLN A 175 12.59 5.55 -1.31
N ILE A 176 11.94 4.60 -0.61
CA ILE A 176 12.63 3.42 -0.05
C ILE A 176 13.23 2.58 -1.17
N TYR A 177 12.48 2.34 -2.25
CA TYR A 177 12.93 1.54 -3.39
C TYR A 177 14.12 2.20 -4.11
N GLN A 178 14.09 3.52 -4.29
CA GLN A 178 15.20 4.31 -4.87
C GLN A 178 16.44 4.42 -3.97
N MET A 179 16.35 4.07 -2.69
CA MET A 179 17.52 4.05 -1.79
C MET A 179 18.26 2.71 -1.85
N ILE A 180 17.61 1.67 -2.38
CA ILE A 180 18.11 0.31 -2.44
C ILE A 180 18.70 0.00 -3.83
N HIS A 181 18.10 0.58 -4.87
CA HIS A 181 18.58 0.58 -6.25
C HIS A 181 19.41 1.83 -6.53
#